data_AF-A0A090WQA9-F1
#
_entry.id   AF-A0A090WQA9-F1
#
_cell.length_a   1.000
_cell.length_b   1.000
_cell.length_c   1.000
_cell.angle_alpha   90.00
_cell.angle_beta   90.00
_cell.angle_gamma   90.00
#
_symmetry.space_group_name_H-M   'P 1'
#
loop_
_entity.id
_entity.type
_entity.pdbx_description
1 polymer ?
#
loop_
_entity_poly.entity_id
_entity_poly.type
_entity_poly.pdbx_seq_one_letter_code
_entity_poly.pdbx_strand_id
1 'polypeptide(L)'
;MQQDLWGAIQSKQDGNILDNLGGLFSGGVDDAVKNDGEKILGHVLGAKQSGVEQVIGQKSGLDAGSVANILKVAAPILMGVLGNQAKQQNVSDSNGIGNLLGGLLGGSSADKEQSFLESILDADGDGSVVDDVAGMVLGSANKSGGIGGLLGGLFGK
;
A
#
# COMPACT_ATOMS: atom_id res chain seq x y z
N MET A 1 -18.05 31.09 -0.49
CA MET A 1 -17.76 29.99 0.47
C MET A 1 -17.90 28.58 -0.12
N GLN A 2 -18.65 28.32 -1.20
CA GLN A 2 -18.67 26.97 -1.84
C GLN A 2 -17.76 26.82 -3.07
N GLN A 3 -17.14 27.89 -3.58
CA GLN A 3 -16.25 27.85 -4.76
C GLN A 3 -14.76 27.71 -4.40
N ASP A 4 -14.34 28.13 -3.20
CA ASP A 4 -12.94 28.09 -2.79
C ASP A 4 -12.44 26.67 -2.45
N LEU A 5 -13.37 25.76 -2.11
CA LEU A 5 -13.07 24.35 -1.82
C LEU A 5 -12.76 23.56 -3.10
N TRP A 6 -13.46 23.83 -4.21
CA TRP A 6 -13.21 23.18 -5.50
C TRP A 6 -11.85 23.60 -6.09
N GLY A 7 -11.42 24.85 -5.87
CA GLY A 7 -10.10 25.33 -6.30
C GLY A 7 -8.93 24.76 -5.51
N ALA A 8 -9.10 24.49 -4.21
CA ALA A 8 -8.06 23.89 -3.37
C ALA A 8 -7.86 22.39 -3.66
N ILE A 9 -8.93 21.67 -4.01
CA ILE A 9 -8.89 20.24 -4.33
C ILE A 9 -8.27 20.01 -5.71
N GLN A 10 -8.55 20.88 -6.70
CA GLN A 10 -8.13 20.67 -8.08
C GLN A 10 -6.68 21.11 -8.38
N SER A 11 -6.08 21.95 -7.52
CA SER A 11 -4.76 22.56 -7.80
C SER A 11 -3.57 21.93 -7.07
N LYS A 12 -3.78 21.02 -6.10
CA LYS A 12 -2.68 20.62 -5.18
C LYS A 12 -2.42 19.13 -4.95
N GLN A 13 -3.25 18.19 -5.39
CA GLN A 13 -3.22 16.85 -4.74
C GLN A 13 -2.93 15.60 -5.58
N ASP A 14 -2.71 15.66 -6.90
CA ASP A 14 -2.67 14.39 -7.65
C ASP A 14 -1.28 13.87 -8.05
N GLY A 15 -0.23 14.69 -8.02
CA GLY A 15 1.14 14.24 -8.38
C GLY A 15 2.22 14.61 -7.37
N ASN A 16 2.16 15.83 -6.83
CA ASN A 16 3.31 16.39 -6.11
C ASN A 16 3.64 15.74 -4.76
N ILE A 17 2.68 15.16 -4.02
CA ILE A 17 3.00 14.58 -2.70
C ILE A 17 3.74 13.24 -2.84
N LEU A 18 3.33 12.41 -3.79
CA LEU A 18 3.98 11.11 -4.04
C LEU A 18 5.37 11.32 -4.66
N ASP A 19 5.48 12.29 -5.58
CA ASP A 19 6.74 12.65 -6.22
C ASP A 19 7.72 13.37 -5.28
N ASN A 20 7.22 14.05 -4.24
CA ASN A 20 8.03 14.79 -3.26
C ASN A 20 8.00 14.19 -1.84
N LEU A 21 7.77 12.88 -1.68
CA LEU A 21 7.86 12.23 -0.36
C LEU A 21 9.25 12.46 0.28
N GLY A 22 10.31 12.43 -0.53
CA GLY A 22 11.66 12.75 -0.07
C GLY A 22 11.78 14.18 0.48
N GLY A 23 11.10 15.15 -0.12
CA GLY A 23 11.03 16.53 0.39
C GLY A 23 10.19 16.66 1.65
N LEU A 24 9.06 15.93 1.71
CA LEU A 24 8.13 15.92 2.84
C LEU A 24 8.77 15.40 4.14
N PHE A 25 9.63 14.40 4.04
CA PHE A 25 10.28 13.79 5.21
C PHE A 25 11.66 14.37 5.51
N SER A 26 12.38 14.94 4.53
CA SER A 26 13.71 15.53 4.77
C SER A 26 13.67 16.94 5.38
N GLY A 27 12.65 17.74 5.07
CA GLY A 27 12.44 19.09 5.63
C GLY A 27 11.62 19.14 6.91
N GLY A 28 11.10 18.00 7.35
CA GLY A 28 10.01 17.92 8.33
C GLY A 28 8.65 18.08 7.66
N VAL A 29 7.63 17.43 8.23
CA VAL A 29 6.29 17.44 7.64
C VAL A 29 5.65 18.81 7.82
N ASP A 30 5.36 19.45 6.68
CA ASP A 30 4.68 20.74 6.61
C ASP A 30 3.34 20.73 7.37
N ASP A 31 3.03 21.83 8.04
CA ASP A 31 1.76 22.00 8.75
C ASP A 31 0.57 22.00 7.80
N ALA A 32 0.76 22.38 6.53
CA ALA A 32 -0.27 22.25 5.51
C ALA A 32 -0.70 20.79 5.31
N VAL A 33 0.25 19.85 5.28
CA VAL A 33 -0.03 18.42 5.12
C VAL A 33 -0.72 17.86 6.34
N LYS A 34 -0.26 18.24 7.54
CA LYS A 34 -0.92 17.83 8.80
C LYS A 34 -2.36 18.34 8.88
N ASN A 35 -2.60 19.60 8.49
CA ASN A 35 -3.93 20.21 8.50
C ASN A 35 -4.86 19.55 7.48
N ASP A 36 -4.36 19.20 6.30
CA ASP A 36 -5.14 18.47 5.30
C ASP A 36 -5.48 17.06 5.80
N GLY A 37 -4.53 16.38 6.42
CA GLY A 37 -4.77 15.06 7.02
C GLY A 37 -5.80 15.10 8.13
N GLU A 38 -5.78 16.12 8.99
CA GLU A 38 -6.79 16.30 10.04
C GLU A 38 -8.20 16.47 9.45
N LYS A 39 -8.36 17.25 8.38
CA LYS A 39 -9.65 17.40 7.69
C LYS A 39 -10.11 16.10 7.05
N ILE A 40 -9.20 15.37 6.40
CA ILE A 40 -9.48 14.07 5.78
C ILE A 40 -9.94 13.07 6.84
N LEU A 41 -9.20 12.93 7.94
CA LEU A 41 -9.56 12.02 9.03
C LEU A 41 -10.92 12.39 9.63
N GLY A 42 -11.18 13.67 9.84
CA GLY A 42 -12.48 14.16 10.33
C GLY A 42 -13.63 13.81 9.38
N HIS A 43 -13.41 13.79 8.07
CA HIS A 43 -14.43 13.40 7.10
C HIS A 43 -14.62 11.88 6.99
N VAL A 44 -13.52 11.12 6.99
CA VAL A 44 -13.52 9.67 6.78
C VAL A 44 -13.95 8.91 8.04
N LEU A 45 -13.37 9.27 9.18
CA LEU A 45 -13.59 8.58 10.45
C LEU A 45 -14.69 9.27 11.27
N GLY A 46 -14.90 10.58 11.10
CA GLY A 46 -15.92 11.34 11.81
C GLY A 46 -15.83 11.15 13.33
N ALA A 47 -16.97 10.83 13.94
CA ALA A 47 -17.05 10.58 15.39
C ALA A 47 -16.21 9.37 15.86
N LYS A 48 -15.75 8.50 14.96
CA LYS A 48 -14.97 7.31 15.30
C LYS A 48 -13.47 7.58 15.40
N GLN A 49 -13.01 8.76 14.97
CA GLN A 49 -11.58 9.07 14.90
C GLN A 49 -10.86 8.79 16.24
N SER A 50 -11.37 9.33 17.35
CA SER A 50 -10.78 9.13 18.68
C SER A 50 -10.76 7.65 19.11
N GLY A 51 -11.81 6.88 18.76
CA GLY A 51 -11.84 5.45 19.06
C GLY A 51 -10.81 4.65 18.24
N VAL A 52 -10.63 5.00 16.97
CA VAL A 52 -9.62 4.40 16.09
C VAL A 52 -8.21 4.72 16.61
N GLU A 53 -7.93 5.98 16.94
CA GLU A 53 -6.66 6.41 17.51
C GLU A 53 -6.33 5.66 18.80
N GLN A 54 -7.31 5.50 19.69
CA GLN A 54 -7.13 4.77 20.95
C GLN A 54 -6.87 3.27 20.72
N VAL A 55 -7.61 2.62 19.81
CA VAL A 55 -7.42 1.19 19.52
C VAL A 55 -6.05 0.96 18.88
N ILE A 56 -5.66 1.80 17.92
CA ILE A 56 -4.34 1.71 17.28
C ILE A 56 -3.25 1.95 18.32
N GLY A 57 -3.38 2.97 19.16
CA GLY A 57 -2.43 3.25 20.25
C GLY A 57 -2.25 2.06 21.19
N GLN A 58 -3.36 1.49 21.67
CA GLN A 58 -3.34 0.29 22.52
C GLN A 58 -2.69 -0.92 21.85
N LYS A 59 -2.91 -1.12 20.54
CA LYS A 59 -2.37 -2.28 19.80
C LYS A 59 -0.90 -2.11 19.41
N SER A 60 -0.49 -0.89 19.09
CA SER A 60 0.89 -0.55 18.67
C SER A 60 1.82 -0.21 19.83
N GLY A 61 1.27 0.05 21.02
CA GLY A 61 2.03 0.55 22.17
C GLY A 61 2.37 2.04 22.08
N LEU A 62 1.76 2.77 21.14
CA LEU A 62 1.93 4.22 20.96
C LEU A 62 0.87 5.00 21.74
N ASP A 63 1.23 6.21 22.18
CA ASP A 63 0.24 7.12 22.76
C ASP A 63 -0.70 7.69 21.68
N ALA A 64 -1.90 8.10 22.09
CA ALA A 64 -2.93 8.59 21.17
C ALA A 64 -2.49 9.84 20.38
N GLY A 65 -1.65 10.71 20.96
CA GLY A 65 -1.13 11.90 20.28
C GLY A 65 -0.14 11.54 19.16
N SER A 66 0.74 10.58 19.41
CA SER A 66 1.64 10.04 18.39
C SER A 66 0.87 9.38 17.25
N VAL A 67 -0.15 8.57 17.57
CA VAL A 67 -1.02 7.95 16.56
C VAL A 67 -1.76 9.01 15.75
N ALA A 68 -2.34 10.02 16.39
CA ALA A 68 -3.03 11.11 15.72
C ALA A 68 -2.10 11.84 14.74
N ASN A 69 -0.86 12.14 15.16
CA ASN A 69 0.13 12.77 14.29
C ASN A 69 0.48 11.89 13.09
N ILE A 70 0.72 10.59 13.29
CA ILE A 70 0.99 9.64 12.20
C ILE A 70 -0.17 9.61 11.22
N LEU A 71 -1.41 9.49 11.72
CA LEU A 71 -2.60 9.47 10.88
C LEU A 71 -2.76 10.77 10.09
N LYS A 72 -2.46 11.93 10.68
CA LYS A 72 -2.51 13.24 9.98
C LYS A 72 -1.51 13.32 8.83
N VAL A 73 -0.35 12.69 8.95
CA VAL A 73 0.63 12.64 7.84
C VAL A 73 0.25 11.57 6.81
N ALA A 74 -0.26 10.43 7.26
CA ALA A 74 -0.59 9.31 6.40
C ALA A 74 -1.88 9.53 5.58
N ALA A 75 -2.87 10.22 6.15
CA ALA A 75 -4.20 10.35 5.54
C ALA A 75 -4.17 11.00 4.14
N PRO A 76 -3.43 12.12 3.89
CA PRO A 76 -3.31 12.69 2.55
C PRO A 76 -2.64 11.76 1.54
N ILE A 77 -1.63 11.00 1.97
CA ILE A 77 -0.89 10.07 1.11
C ILE A 77 -1.81 8.92 0.67
N LEU A 78 -2.51 8.32 1.63
CA LEU A 78 -3.47 7.24 1.36
C LEU A 78 -4.60 7.71 0.45
N MET A 79 -5.11 8.93 0.66
CA MET A 79 -6.12 9.51 -0.22
C MET A 79 -5.60 9.85 -1.61
N GLY A 80 -4.35 10.28 -1.75
CA GLY A 80 -3.73 10.50 -3.06
C GLY A 80 -3.63 9.21 -3.87
N VAL A 81 -3.15 8.12 -3.24
CA VAL A 81 -3.09 6.79 -3.87
C VAL A 81 -4.49 6.29 -4.23
N LEU A 82 -5.43 6.35 -3.29
CA LEU A 82 -6.80 5.90 -3.50
C LEU A 82 -7.51 6.73 -4.58
N GLY A 83 -7.30 8.04 -4.60
CA GLY A 83 -7.86 8.96 -5.58
C GLY A 83 -7.29 8.72 -6.98
N ASN A 84 -5.99 8.48 -7.10
CA ASN A 84 -5.36 8.09 -8.37
C ASN A 84 -5.91 6.75 -8.88
N GLN A 85 -6.05 5.76 -8.00
CA GLN A 85 -6.62 4.47 -8.35
C GLN A 85 -8.09 4.58 -8.76
N ALA A 86 -8.88 5.39 -8.03
CA ALA A 86 -10.27 5.66 -8.37
C ALA A 86 -10.39 6.31 -9.75
N LYS A 87 -9.53 7.29 -10.06
CA LYS A 87 -9.47 7.94 -11.39
C LYS A 87 -9.14 6.97 -12.51
N GLN A 88 -8.12 6.13 -12.33
CA GLN A 88 -7.75 5.12 -13.32
C GLN A 88 -8.90 4.14 -13.61
N GLN A 89 -9.68 3.81 -12.58
CA GLN A 89 -10.84 2.92 -12.70
C GLN A 89 -12.15 3.64 -13.04
N ASN A 90 -12.12 4.95 -13.33
CA ASN A 90 -13.29 5.79 -13.59
C ASN A 90 -14.35 5.72 -12.46
N VAL A 91 -13.90 5.51 -11.23
CA VAL A 91 -14.74 5.49 -10.04
C VAL A 91 -14.96 6.93 -9.59
N SER A 92 -16.23 7.35 -9.61
CA SER A 92 -16.62 8.72 -9.25
C SER A 92 -17.45 8.79 -7.95
N ASP A 93 -17.88 7.64 -7.42
CA ASP A 93 -18.84 7.55 -6.32
C ASP A 93 -18.28 6.85 -5.08
N SER A 94 -18.78 7.23 -3.92
CA SER A 94 -18.34 6.69 -2.61
C SER A 94 -18.48 5.16 -2.51
N ASN A 95 -19.53 4.58 -3.11
CA ASN A 95 -19.71 3.12 -3.16
C ASN A 95 -18.62 2.43 -3.99
N GLY A 96 -18.19 3.03 -5.10
CA GLY A 96 -17.11 2.48 -5.92
C GLY A 96 -15.75 2.56 -5.23
N ILE A 97 -15.50 3.63 -4.46
CA ILE A 97 -14.30 3.76 -3.62
C ILE A 97 -14.32 2.70 -2.50
N GLY A 98 -15.47 2.46 -1.89
CA GLY A 98 -15.66 1.38 -0.91
C GLY A 98 -15.39 0.00 -1.50
N ASN A 99 -15.85 -0.26 -2.74
CA ASN A 99 -15.58 -1.51 -3.45
C ASN A 99 -14.10 -1.67 -3.82
N LEU A 100 -13.44 -0.57 -4.20
CA LEU A 100 -12.01 -0.55 -4.48
C LEU A 100 -11.20 -0.87 -3.22
N LEU A 101 -11.50 -0.21 -2.10
CA LEU A 101 -10.85 -0.45 -0.82
C LEU A 101 -11.17 -1.84 -0.29
N GLY A 102 -12.41 -2.31 -0.45
CA GLY A 102 -12.81 -3.68 -0.10
C GLY A 102 -12.09 -4.73 -0.95
N GLY A 103 -11.87 -4.45 -2.24
CA GLY A 103 -11.05 -5.29 -3.12
C GLY A 103 -9.58 -5.34 -2.71
N LEU A 104 -9.05 -4.23 -2.17
CA LEU A 104 -7.68 -4.16 -1.64
C LEU A 104 -7.55 -4.85 -0.26
N LEU A 105 -8.51 -4.65 0.63
CA LEU A 105 -8.45 -5.10 2.03
C LEU A 105 -8.94 -6.54 2.23
N GLY A 106 -9.86 -7.01 1.39
CA GLY A 106 -10.56 -8.28 1.58
C GLY A 106 -10.83 -9.05 0.29
N GLY A 107 -10.33 -8.58 -0.84
CA GLY A 107 -10.41 -9.29 -2.12
C GLY A 107 -9.20 -10.20 -2.36
N SER A 108 -8.79 -11.01 -1.37
CA SER A 108 -7.84 -12.11 -1.60
C SER A 108 -8.50 -13.18 -2.48
N SER A 109 -8.55 -12.92 -3.78
CA SER A 109 -8.25 -13.97 -4.75
C SER A 109 -6.73 -14.09 -4.72
N ALA A 110 -6.19 -15.28 -4.45
CA ALA A 110 -4.75 -15.53 -4.41
C ALA A 110 -3.99 -14.93 -5.62
N ASP A 111 -4.68 -14.84 -6.77
CA ASP A 111 -4.17 -14.24 -8.00
C ASP A 111 -3.84 -12.74 -7.92
N LYS A 112 -4.59 -11.93 -7.15
CA LYS A 112 -4.33 -10.48 -7.01
C LYS A 112 -3.26 -10.17 -5.97
N GLU A 113 -3.17 -10.99 -4.93
CA GLU A 113 -2.08 -10.92 -3.97
C GLU A 113 -0.75 -11.27 -4.64
N GLN A 114 -0.75 -12.26 -5.53
CA GLN A 114 0.39 -12.60 -6.38
C GLN A 114 0.78 -11.42 -7.30
N SER A 115 -0.17 -10.79 -8.00
CA SER A 115 0.16 -9.62 -8.85
C SER A 115 0.62 -8.39 -8.05
N PHE A 116 0.12 -8.15 -6.84
CA PHE A 116 0.59 -7.05 -6.00
C PHE A 116 2.01 -7.31 -5.47
N LEU A 117 2.29 -8.54 -5.03
CA LEU A 117 3.63 -8.96 -4.64
C LEU A 117 4.59 -8.91 -5.83
N GLU A 118 4.20 -9.40 -7.00
CA GLU A 118 4.97 -9.26 -8.25
C GLU A 118 5.22 -7.79 -8.60
N SER A 119 4.22 -6.91 -8.48
CA SER A 119 4.38 -5.47 -8.78
C SER A 119 5.26 -4.73 -7.75
N ILE A 120 5.35 -5.23 -6.52
CA ILE A 120 6.27 -4.71 -5.50
C ILE A 120 7.68 -5.28 -5.70
N LEU A 121 7.79 -6.55 -6.11
CA LEU A 121 9.07 -7.20 -6.35
C LEU A 121 9.72 -6.69 -7.65
N ASP A 122 8.93 -6.42 -8.68
CA ASP A 122 9.32 -5.79 -9.96
C ASP A 122 9.37 -4.25 -9.86
N ALA A 123 9.83 -3.73 -8.72
CA ALA A 123 9.88 -2.29 -8.48
C ALA A 123 11.01 -1.58 -9.25
N ASP A 124 11.97 -2.31 -9.83
CA ASP A 124 13.01 -1.77 -10.71
C ASP A 124 12.79 -2.06 -12.21
N GLY A 125 11.75 -2.84 -12.56
CA GLY A 125 11.24 -2.99 -13.92
C GLY A 125 12.18 -3.73 -14.87
N ASP A 126 12.99 -4.65 -14.35
CA ASP A 126 13.94 -5.42 -15.15
C ASP A 126 13.28 -6.60 -15.90
N GLY A 127 12.05 -6.97 -15.52
CA GLY A 127 11.26 -8.00 -16.17
C GLY A 127 11.69 -9.44 -15.85
N SER A 128 12.48 -9.66 -14.79
CA SER A 128 13.09 -10.97 -14.46
C SER A 128 12.39 -11.75 -13.35
N VAL A 129 11.21 -11.34 -12.88
CA VAL A 129 10.59 -11.97 -11.68
C VAL A 129 10.32 -13.47 -11.80
N VAL A 130 10.08 -14.00 -13.00
CA VAL A 130 9.82 -15.45 -13.19
C VAL A 130 11.08 -16.30 -12.97
N ASP A 131 12.29 -15.81 -13.27
CA ASP A 131 13.51 -16.62 -13.15
C ASP A 131 13.88 -16.84 -11.66
N ASP A 132 13.70 -15.81 -10.83
CA ASP A 132 14.07 -15.83 -9.42
C ASP A 132 13.09 -16.62 -8.53
N VAL A 133 11.77 -16.54 -8.77
CA VAL A 133 10.80 -17.35 -8.01
C VAL A 133 10.59 -18.76 -8.58
N ALA A 134 10.73 -18.99 -9.89
CA ALA A 134 10.76 -20.36 -10.41
C ALA A 134 11.98 -21.12 -9.87
N GLY A 135 13.11 -20.43 -9.65
CA GLY A 135 14.29 -20.96 -8.97
C GLY A 135 14.07 -21.30 -7.48
N MET A 136 13.14 -20.64 -6.79
CA MET A 136 12.90 -20.86 -5.35
C MET A 136 11.73 -21.82 -5.06
N VAL A 137 10.70 -21.85 -5.91
CA VAL A 137 9.53 -22.74 -5.79
C VAL A 137 9.71 -24.06 -6.54
N LEU A 138 10.46 -24.06 -7.65
CA LEU A 138 10.70 -25.25 -8.49
C LEU A 138 12.19 -25.62 -8.58
N GLY A 139 13.10 -24.71 -8.20
CA GLY A 139 14.55 -24.88 -8.37
C GLY A 139 15.29 -25.64 -7.26
N SER A 140 14.60 -26.50 -6.50
CA SER A 140 15.27 -27.68 -5.91
C SER A 140 15.39 -28.85 -6.91
N ALA A 141 15.21 -28.59 -8.22
CA ALA A 141 15.32 -29.59 -9.29
C ALA A 141 16.40 -29.27 -10.35
N ASN A 142 17.37 -28.39 -10.08
CA ASN A 142 18.54 -28.21 -10.94
C ASN A 142 19.89 -28.20 -10.19
N LYS A 143 20.00 -29.05 -9.17
CA LYS A 143 21.28 -29.68 -8.81
C LYS A 143 21.18 -31.17 -9.11
N SER A 144 21.52 -31.48 -10.35
CA SER A 144 21.91 -32.82 -10.78
C SER A 144 22.90 -33.40 -9.75
N GLY A 145 22.46 -34.31 -8.87
CA GLY A 145 23.37 -34.91 -7.89
C GLY A 145 22.84 -35.47 -6.57
N GLY A 146 21.53 -35.69 -6.37
CA GLY A 146 21.02 -36.26 -5.11
C GLY A 146 19.86 -37.23 -5.33
N ILE A 147 19.93 -38.40 -4.70
CA ILE A 147 18.90 -39.46 -4.63
C ILE A 147 18.79 -40.39 -5.86
N GLY A 148 19.00 -39.91 -7.10
CA GLY A 148 19.05 -40.78 -8.29
C GLY A 148 20.26 -41.75 -8.32
N GLY A 149 21.36 -41.38 -7.65
CA GLY A 149 22.59 -42.18 -7.55
C GLY A 149 22.56 -43.29 -6.49
N LEU A 150 21.57 -43.29 -5.58
CA LEU A 150 21.48 -44.29 -4.51
C LEU A 150 20.65 -45.52 -4.88
N LEU A 151 19.84 -45.45 -5.95
CA LEU A 151 19.11 -46.61 -6.49
C LEU A 151 19.87 -47.35 -7.60
N GLY A 152 20.85 -46.70 -8.24
CA GLY A 152 21.75 -47.35 -9.20
C GLY A 152 22.91 -48.12 -8.56
N GLY A 153 23.24 -47.84 -7.28
CA GLY A 153 24.36 -48.46 -6.56
C GLY A 153 24.03 -49.75 -5.80
N LEU A 154 22.75 -50.10 -5.63
CA LEU A 154 22.33 -51.32 -4.90
C LEU A 154 21.78 -52.46 -5.78
N PHE A 155 21.61 -52.23 -7.09
CA PHE A 155 21.15 -53.25 -8.05
C PHE A 155 22.18 -53.54 -9.16
N GLY A 156 23.42 -53.09 -8.96
CA GLY A 156 24.49 -53.16 -9.94
C GLY A 156 25.68 -54.03 -9.51
N LYS A 157 25.43 -55.25 -9.04
CA LYS A 157 26.26 -56.45 -9.32
C LYS A 157 25.54 -57.72 -8.91
#